data_AF-A0A5J6UDZ3-F1
#
_entry.id   AF-A0A5J6UDZ3-F1
#
_cell.length_a   1.000
_cell.length_b   1.000
_cell.length_c   1.000
_cell.angle_alpha   90.00
_cell.angle_beta   90.00
_cell.angle_gamma   90.00
#
_symmetry.space_group_name_H-M   'P 1'
#
loop_
_entity.id
_entity.type
_entity.pdbx_description
1 polymer ?
#
loop_
_entity_poly.entity_id
_entity_poly.type
_entity_poly.pdbx_seq_one_letter_code
_entity_poly.pdbx_strand_id
1 'polypeptide(L)'
;MIAKFLEFPAQAAYDLNGPELISRREQADAIAAAIGEEIGFERVTPGRAREIYLRQGGFAADNADFLLGFEDYGGEESDPEALDGLDPAHGSPPATAEAVTGRPARTFAQWARDHADDFR
;
A
#
# COMPACT_ATOMS: atom_id res chain seq x y z
N MET A 1 -0.31 34.69 -19.66
CA MET A 1 -0.08 33.64 -18.66
C MET A 1 0.52 32.47 -19.41
N ILE A 2 1.83 32.26 -19.29
CA ILE A 2 2.59 31.32 -20.14
C ILE A 2 2.40 29.90 -19.57
N ALA A 3 1.87 28.99 -20.39
CA ALA A 3 1.86 27.56 -20.06
C ALA A 3 3.30 27.08 -19.98
N LYS A 4 3.74 26.73 -18.76
CA LYS A 4 5.04 26.11 -18.53
C LYS A 4 4.94 24.67 -19.04
N PHE A 5 5.40 24.43 -20.27
CA PHE A 5 5.60 23.07 -20.76
C PHE A 5 6.65 22.42 -19.87
N LEU A 6 6.26 21.39 -19.12
CA LEU A 6 7.18 20.57 -18.37
C LEU A 6 7.97 19.75 -19.40
N GLU A 7 9.22 20.13 -19.64
CA GLU A 7 10.16 19.30 -20.38
C GLU A 7 10.56 18.13 -19.48
N PHE A 8 10.14 16.92 -19.85
CA PHE A 8 10.57 15.70 -19.18
C PHE A 8 11.87 15.23 -19.83
N PRO A 9 13.00 15.17 -19.09
CA PRO A 9 14.24 14.67 -19.65
C PRO A 9 14.07 13.19 -20.04
N ALA A 10 14.60 12.82 -21.22
CA ALA A 10 14.72 11.41 -21.58
C ALA A 10 15.53 10.70 -20.48
N GLN A 11 14.99 9.61 -19.92
CA GLN A 11 15.55 8.81 -18.80
C GLN A 11 15.22 9.29 -17.36
N ALA A 12 14.16 10.07 -17.15
CA ALA A 12 13.66 10.33 -15.79
C ALA A 12 13.00 9.09 -15.16
N ALA A 13 13.25 8.86 -13.86
CA ALA A 13 12.52 7.91 -13.02
C ALA A 13 11.60 8.68 -12.06
N TYR A 14 10.36 8.21 -11.90
CA TYR A 14 9.32 8.89 -11.12
C TYR A 14 8.77 7.97 -10.03
N ASP A 15 8.91 8.40 -8.78
CA ASP A 15 8.28 7.71 -7.64
C ASP A 15 6.80 8.07 -7.55
N LEU A 16 5.93 7.06 -7.61
CA LEU A 16 4.49 7.21 -7.60
C LEU A 16 3.91 6.78 -6.25
N ASN A 17 3.59 7.77 -5.42
CA ASN A 17 3.01 7.57 -4.10
C ASN A 17 1.75 8.45 -3.94
N GLY A 18 0.92 8.11 -2.95
CA GLY A 18 -0.17 8.99 -2.49
C GLY A 18 0.38 10.29 -1.85
N PRO A 19 -0.49 11.28 -1.61
CA PRO A 19 -0.10 12.55 -1.00
C PRO A 19 0.19 12.43 0.51
N GLU A 20 -0.16 11.31 1.13
CA GLU A 20 -0.12 11.10 2.58
C GLU A 20 0.48 9.72 2.88
N LEU A 21 1.28 9.65 3.94
CA LEU A 21 1.65 8.39 4.58
C LEU A 21 0.47 7.93 5.43
N ILE A 22 -0.02 6.72 5.18
CA ILE A 22 -1.22 6.19 5.83
C ILE A 22 -1.02 4.75 6.27
N SER A 23 -1.21 4.49 7.56
CA SER A 23 -1.09 3.15 8.15
C SER A 23 -2.22 2.23 7.69
N ARG A 24 -2.04 0.91 7.86
CA ARG A 24 -3.08 -0.07 7.54
C ARG A 24 -4.36 0.13 8.37
N ARG A 25 -4.23 0.64 9.61
CA ARG A 25 -5.38 0.99 10.45
C ARG A 25 -6.15 2.17 9.89
N GLU A 26 -5.46 3.25 9.55
CA GLU A 26 -6.09 4.44 8.96
C GLU A 26 -6.70 4.15 7.58
N GLN A 27 -6.11 3.23 6.80
CA GLN A 27 -6.74 2.75 5.56
C GLN A 27 -8.06 2.03 5.85
N ALA A 28 -8.11 1.14 6.85
CA ALA A 28 -9.35 0.48 7.27
C ALA A 28 -10.39 1.50 7.78
N ASP A 29 -9.97 2.51 8.56
CA ASP A 29 -10.85 3.58 9.04
C ASP A 29 -11.42 4.42 7.89
N ALA A 30 -10.63 4.68 6.84
CA ALA A 30 -11.10 5.39 5.65
C ALA A 30 -12.14 4.59 4.85
N ILE A 31 -12.00 3.26 4.76
CA ILE A 31 -12.99 2.37 4.14
C ILE A 31 -14.25 2.33 5.00
N ALA A 32 -14.12 2.15 6.32
CA ALA A 32 -15.21 2.17 7.28
C ALA A 32 -16.05 3.45 7.15
N ALA A 33 -15.39 4.62 7.10
CA ALA A 33 -16.04 5.90 6.90
C ALA A 33 -16.75 6.02 5.53
N ALA A 34 -16.20 5.40 4.48
CA ALA A 34 -16.78 5.44 3.14
C ALA A 34 -18.04 4.56 3.01
N ILE A 35 -18.07 3.40 3.67
CA ILE A 35 -19.22 2.49 3.64
C ILE A 35 -20.27 2.83 4.71
N GLY A 36 -19.85 3.50 5.79
CA GLY A 36 -20.71 3.85 6.93
C GLY A 36 -20.86 2.74 7.97
N GLU A 37 -19.92 1.78 8.00
CA GLU A 37 -19.92 0.62 8.89
C GLU A 37 -18.57 0.49 9.61
N GLU A 38 -18.58 0.04 10.87
CA GLU A 38 -17.34 -0.18 11.61
C GLU A 38 -16.57 -1.40 11.09
N ILE A 39 -15.28 -1.22 10.80
CA ILE A 39 -14.37 -2.30 10.41
C ILE A 39 -13.42 -2.58 11.57
N GLY A 40 -13.47 -3.81 12.09
CA GLY A 40 -12.52 -4.26 13.11
C GLY A 40 -11.11 -4.40 12.55
N PHE A 41 -10.10 -4.04 13.35
CA PHE A 41 -8.69 -4.20 12.99
C PHE A 41 -7.96 -4.99 14.07
N GLU A 42 -7.57 -6.22 13.74
CA GLU A 42 -6.84 -7.13 14.62
C GLU A 42 -5.43 -7.40 14.06
N ARG A 43 -4.44 -7.41 14.95
CA ARG A 43 -3.09 -7.84 14.61
C ARG A 43 -2.98 -9.36 14.75
N VAL A 44 -2.54 -10.04 13.70
CA VAL A 44 -2.24 -11.48 13.73
C VAL A 44 -0.74 -11.73 13.63
N THR A 45 -0.29 -12.90 14.08
CA THR A 45 1.11 -13.32 13.92
C THR A 45 1.42 -13.64 12.45
N PRO A 46 2.69 -13.56 12.01
CA PRO A 46 3.09 -13.92 10.65
C PRO A 46 2.64 -15.34 10.26
N GLY A 47 2.81 -16.31 11.17
CA GLY A 47 2.36 -17.69 10.94
C GLY A 47 0.85 -17.80 10.75
N ARG A 48 0.06 -17.06 11.51
CA ARG A 48 -1.40 -17.05 11.33
C ARG A 48 -1.82 -16.37 10.03
N ALA A 49 -1.18 -15.27 9.65
CA ALA A 49 -1.40 -14.62 8.36
C ALA A 49 -1.08 -15.57 7.19
N ARG A 50 -0.02 -16.37 7.32
CA ARG A 50 0.40 -17.35 6.31
C ARG A 50 -0.67 -18.41 6.09
N GLU A 51 -1.23 -18.96 7.15
CA GLU A 51 -2.34 -19.92 7.06
C GLU A 51 -3.58 -19.34 6.34
N ILE A 52 -3.86 -18.04 6.56
CA ILE A 52 -4.98 -17.34 5.90
C ILE A 52 -4.70 -17.22 4.39
N TYR A 53 -3.49 -16.79 4.02
CA TYR A 53 -3.11 -16.60 2.61
C TYR A 53 -3.10 -17.93 1.84
N LEU A 54 -2.56 -18.99 2.45
CA LEU A 54 -2.57 -20.33 1.86
C LEU A 54 -4.00 -20.85 1.63
N ARG A 55 -4.94 -20.55 2.55
CA ARG A 55 -6.35 -20.93 2.39
C ARG A 55 -7.06 -20.13 1.31
N GLN A 56 -6.69 -18.87 1.10
CA GLN A 56 -7.24 -18.01 0.05
C GLN A 56 -6.86 -18.52 -1.35
N GLY A 57 -5.66 -19.08 -1.50
CA GLY A 57 -5.19 -19.63 -2.78
C GLY A 57 -4.72 -18.55 -3.77
N GLY A 58 -4.34 -19.00 -4.98
CA GLY A 58 -3.84 -18.13 -6.05
C GLY A 58 -2.61 -17.32 -5.62
N PHE A 59 -2.53 -16.08 -6.09
CA PHE A 59 -1.39 -15.20 -5.81
C PHE A 59 -1.06 -15.08 -4.32
N ALA A 60 -2.06 -15.03 -3.44
CA ALA A 60 -1.84 -14.92 -2.00
C ALA A 60 -1.10 -16.14 -1.45
N ALA A 61 -1.51 -17.35 -1.84
CA ALA A 61 -0.85 -18.58 -1.42
C ALA A 61 0.55 -18.71 -2.03
N ASP A 62 0.69 -18.42 -3.33
CA ASP A 62 1.97 -18.55 -4.06
C ASP A 62 3.05 -17.59 -3.56
N ASN A 63 2.68 -16.51 -2.87
CA ASN A 63 3.60 -15.48 -2.39
C ASN A 63 3.54 -15.30 -0.86
N ALA A 64 2.89 -16.21 -0.13
CA ALA A 64 2.67 -16.04 1.31
C ALA A 64 3.98 -15.93 2.09
N ASP A 65 4.98 -16.75 1.73
CA ASP A 65 6.27 -16.77 2.40
C ASP A 65 7.04 -15.46 2.23
N PHE A 66 7.12 -14.97 0.99
CA PHE A 66 7.71 -13.66 0.68
C PHE A 66 6.96 -12.49 1.34
N LEU A 67 5.63 -12.42 1.19
CA LEU A 67 4.82 -11.29 1.68
C LEU A 67 4.81 -11.17 3.20
N LEU A 68 5.10 -12.26 3.91
CA LEU A 68 5.05 -12.33 5.37
C LEU A 68 6.44 -12.49 6.01
N GLY A 69 7.51 -12.42 5.22
CA GLY A 69 8.89 -12.40 5.70
C GLY A 69 9.49 -13.77 6.05
N PHE A 70 8.86 -14.87 5.63
CA PHE A 70 9.47 -16.21 5.74
C PHE A 70 10.53 -16.44 4.66
N GLU A 71 10.43 -15.73 3.54
CA GLU A 71 11.43 -15.69 2.48
C GLU A 71 11.84 -14.25 2.17
N ASP A 72 13.11 -14.05 1.86
CA ASP A 72 13.61 -12.77 1.36
C ASP A 72 13.37 -12.60 -0.15
N TYR A 73 13.82 -11.48 -0.72
CA TYR A 73 13.66 -11.21 -2.16
C TYR A 73 14.43 -12.19 -3.06
N GLY A 74 15.45 -12.86 -2.54
CA GLY A 74 16.19 -13.92 -3.23
C GLY A 74 15.48 -15.28 -3.17
N GLY A 75 14.45 -15.43 -2.34
CA GLY A 75 13.77 -16.70 -2.07
C GLY A 75 14.47 -17.54 -1.00
N GLU A 76 15.37 -16.94 -0.22
CA GLU A 76 16.06 -17.62 0.89
C GLU A 76 15.26 -17.46 2.19
N GLU A 77 15.37 -18.44 3.10
CA GLU A 77 14.67 -18.41 4.39
C GLU A 77 15.06 -17.16 5.20
N SER A 78 14.05 -16.51 5.79
CA SER A 78 14.21 -15.29 6.57
C SER A 78 13.41 -15.35 7.88
N ASP A 79 13.71 -14.43 8.79
CA ASP A 79 12.99 -14.29 10.05
C ASP A 79 11.82 -13.33 9.88
N PRO A 80 10.56 -13.80 9.89
CA PRO A 80 9.39 -12.94 9.71
C PRO A 80 9.22 -11.95 10.87
N GLU A 81 9.78 -12.23 12.05
CA GLU A 81 9.74 -11.30 13.19
C GLU A 81 10.73 -10.14 13.01
N ALA A 82 11.73 -10.26 12.12
CA ALA A 82 12.64 -9.16 11.79
C ALA A 82 11.94 -8.00 11.05
N LEU A 83 10.74 -8.26 10.50
CA LEU A 83 9.89 -7.23 9.90
C LEU A 83 9.03 -6.49 10.94
N ASP A 84 8.97 -6.96 12.20
CA ASP A 84 8.22 -6.28 13.25
C ASP A 84 8.83 -4.91 13.57
N GLY A 85 8.01 -3.85 13.47
CA GLY A 85 8.43 -2.47 13.71
C GLY A 85 9.02 -1.74 12.49
N LEU A 86 9.17 -2.41 11.34
CA LEU A 86 9.41 -1.71 10.08
C LEU A 86 8.10 -1.03 9.66
N ASP A 87 8.04 0.28 9.84
CA ASP A 87 6.98 1.11 9.28
C ASP A 87 7.24 1.27 7.76
N PRO A 88 6.38 0.72 6.87
CA PRO A 88 6.56 0.91 5.42
C PRO A 88 6.51 2.38 5.00
N ALA A 89 5.93 3.24 5.85
CA ALA A 89 5.92 4.67 5.64
C ALA A 89 7.28 5.33 5.93
N HIS A 90 8.15 4.69 6.70
CA HIS A 90 9.50 5.17 6.95
C HIS A 90 10.37 5.00 5.70
N GLY A 91 10.68 6.13 5.06
CA GLY A 91 11.63 6.18 3.93
C GLY A 91 10.99 6.25 2.55
N SER A 92 9.68 6.43 2.44
CA SER A 92 9.05 6.66 1.14
C SER A 92 9.58 7.96 0.49
N PRO A 93 10.08 7.90 -0.76
CA PRO A 93 10.50 9.11 -1.46
C PRO A 93 9.32 10.06 -1.69
N PRO A 94 9.58 11.38 -1.78
CA PRO A 94 8.53 12.35 -2.03
C PRO A 94 7.80 12.04 -3.34
N ALA A 95 6.47 12.16 -3.34
CA ALA A 95 5.66 11.84 -4.51
C ALA A 95 6.00 12.76 -5.70
N THR A 96 6.22 12.17 -6.87
CA THR A 96 6.58 12.92 -8.10
C THR A 96 5.41 13.07 -9.08
N ALA A 97 4.26 12.43 -8.80
CA ALA A 97 3.12 12.37 -9.71
C ALA A 97 2.55 13.76 -10.09
N GLU A 98 2.57 14.73 -9.18
CA GLU A 98 2.07 16.08 -9.48
C GLU A 98 2.96 16.81 -10.49
N ALA A 99 4.27 16.64 -10.39
CA ALA A 99 5.23 17.23 -11.34
C ALA A 99 5.05 16.67 -12.76
N VAL A 100 4.49 15.47 -12.91
CA VAL A 100 4.23 14.83 -14.20
C VAL A 100 2.84 15.16 -14.72
N THR A 101 1.82 15.09 -13.86
CA THR A 101 0.41 15.17 -14.27
C THR A 101 -0.20 16.56 -14.15
N GLY A 102 0.49 17.50 -13.48
CA GLY A 102 -0.02 18.84 -13.16
C GLY A 102 -1.18 18.83 -12.15
N ARG A 103 -1.43 17.70 -11.49
CA ARG A 103 -2.51 17.52 -10.51
C ARG A 103 -1.99 16.77 -9.29
N PRO A 104 -2.42 17.13 -8.07
CA PRO A 104 -2.10 16.37 -6.87
C PRO A 104 -2.56 14.91 -6.99
N ALA A 105 -1.80 14.00 -6.37
CA ALA A 105 -2.23 12.61 -6.21
C ALA A 105 -3.54 12.55 -5.38
N ARG A 106 -4.38 11.55 -5.65
CA ARG A 106 -5.61 11.33 -4.86
C ARG A 106 -5.25 10.77 -3.50
N THR A 107 -5.98 11.20 -2.46
CA THR A 107 -5.84 10.62 -1.11
C THR A 107 -6.48 9.23 -1.06
N PHE A 108 -6.08 8.43 -0.07
CA PHE A 108 -6.71 7.13 0.17
C PHE A 108 -8.20 7.28 0.55
N ALA A 109 -8.55 8.33 1.30
CA ALA A 109 -9.95 8.63 1.63
C ALA A 109 -10.80 9.02 0.41
N GLN A 110 -10.20 9.60 -0.63
CA GLN A 110 -10.89 9.77 -1.91
C GLN A 110 -11.10 8.43 -2.59
N TRP A 111 -10.05 7.61 -2.71
CA TRP A 111 -10.15 6.27 -3.29
C TRP A 111 -11.21 5.41 -2.60
N ALA A 112 -11.24 5.38 -1.26
CA ALA A 112 -12.20 4.61 -0.48
C ALA A 112 -13.66 5.01 -0.77
N ARG A 113 -13.92 6.32 -0.98
CA ARG A 113 -15.25 6.81 -1.38
C ARG A 113 -15.59 6.43 -2.81
N ASP A 114 -14.63 6.55 -3.72
CA ASP A 114 -14.81 6.20 -5.14
C ASP A 114 -15.07 4.68 -5.32
N HIS A 115 -14.61 3.86 -4.36
CA HIS A 115 -14.70 2.39 -4.36
C HIS A 115 -15.63 1.82 -3.28
N ALA A 116 -16.48 2.64 -2.64
CA ALA A 116 -17.28 2.20 -1.51
C ALA A 116 -18.19 0.99 -1.83
N ASP A 117 -18.66 0.88 -3.07
CA ASP A 117 -19.52 -0.22 -3.54
C ASP A 117 -18.78 -1.56 -3.66
N ASP A 118 -17.44 -1.58 -3.71
CA ASP A 118 -16.65 -2.82 -3.75
C ASP A 118 -16.62 -3.53 -2.37
N PHE A 119 -17.07 -2.85 -1.31
CA PHE A 119 -17.01 -3.29 0.09
C PHE A 119 -18.39 -3.47 0.75
N ARG A 120 -19.47 -3.20 0.03
CA ARG A 120 -20.86 -3.44 0.47
C ARG A 120 -21.32 -4.84 0.08
#